data_AF-A0A317JPK7-F1
#
_entry.id   AF-A0A317JPK7-F1
#
_cell.length_a   1.000
_cell.length_b   1.000
_cell.length_c   1.000
_cell.angle_alpha   90.00
_cell.angle_beta   90.00
_cell.angle_gamma   90.00
#
_symmetry.space_group_name_H-M   'P 1'
#
loop_
_entity.id
_entity.type
_entity.pdbx_description
1 polymer ?
#
loop_
_entity_poly.entity_id
_entity_poly.type
_entity_poly.pdbx_seq_one_letter_code
_entity_poly.pdbx_strand_id
1 'polypeptide(L)'
;MPGLYQVHFKGQGRRSNLLRRNYSFFLTEFLHSCLIISFMSHNHFHIFAGGLIGIALLFFGIFHSFPPRSSFSPVAFASSTHPLYWGAYIAGTTYGGSYGTAPWDTKTWDMFESHTGKKVSILHFGQAWYTSAYYPYGYTPFPTSLVDAVRSRGAIPMISWGSWDESLGPNQSDFSLKHIANGGSYTYKGKTFDAYVTAWAQAAKQWGHPLFVRFDHEMNGWWQFPWATAPNPSTHVVINGNTPADYVAAWRHVHDIFTKVGATNVTWVWCPNLSSANTVPLSSLYPGSQYVDWVCLDVYNKDPNTWASFDMLMRANTFTANHDSYAEITSLAPGKPLMLGEMASREAGDGGVKKAAWIADTFTKIQTSYPSIDAVVWFNWNSDGNQYVIESSALSQHAFVTAIGASAFATNVFGSTSVFPIPPLSGQIIPPPTIPPAPTPLPATPKPVATSTPKPTITPTPKPTPLPTPKPTVAPTPLATPMPVTTSVSITTPHVNAIVGMGSTVVIQASAPTTTLKVDFLVNNQVICSPTSSYVYHCSWKVPLVSSVTYTLLARATDRSGKVSTSTPVRIMAK
;
A
#
# COMPACT_ATOMS: atom_id res chain seq x y z
N MET A 1 19.79 5.86 4.22
CA MET A 1 19.51 6.94 3.27
C MET A 1 18.55 7.92 3.91
N PRO A 2 18.87 9.22 4.02
CA PRO A 2 17.83 10.23 4.09
C PRO A 2 17.99 11.25 2.94
N GLY A 3 16.86 11.67 2.36
CA GLY A 3 16.78 13.00 1.74
C GLY A 3 16.38 13.07 0.28
N LEU A 4 15.17 12.63 -0.07
CA LEU A 4 14.39 13.38 -1.06
C LEU A 4 13.87 14.65 -0.36
N TYR A 5 14.68 15.71 -0.35
CA TYR A 5 14.26 17.03 0.14
C TYR A 5 13.86 17.94 -1.02
N GLN A 6 12.61 18.37 -1.00
CA GLN A 6 12.12 19.52 -1.75
C GLN A 6 12.84 20.80 -1.31
N VAL A 7 13.36 21.52 -2.29
CA VAL A 7 13.99 22.84 -2.15
C VAL A 7 12.94 23.87 -1.72
N HIS A 8 13.10 24.43 -0.52
CA HIS A 8 12.36 25.62 -0.10
C HIS A 8 12.90 26.87 -0.82
N PHE A 9 12.06 27.55 -1.60
CA PHE A 9 12.33 28.90 -2.08
C PHE A 9 12.27 29.88 -0.90
N LYS A 10 13.43 30.30 -0.38
CA LYS A 10 13.54 31.52 0.43
C LYS A 10 13.51 32.73 -0.49
N GLY A 11 12.34 33.37 -0.63
CA GLY A 11 12.24 34.72 -1.17
C GLY A 11 12.95 35.70 -0.25
N GLN A 12 14.08 36.26 -0.71
CA GLN A 12 14.64 37.46 -0.09
C GLN A 12 13.74 38.65 -0.40
N GLY A 13 13.28 39.32 0.65
CA GLY A 13 12.57 40.58 0.54
C GLY A 13 13.47 41.68 -0.01
N ARG A 14 12.99 42.37 -1.04
CA ARG A 14 13.29 43.78 -1.26
C ARG A 14 11.98 44.52 -1.44
N ARG A 15 11.76 45.46 -0.51
CA ARG A 15 10.77 46.53 -0.63
C ARG A 15 11.11 47.39 -1.83
N SER A 16 10.12 47.66 -2.67
CA SER A 16 10.04 48.92 -3.41
C SER A 16 8.57 49.25 -3.66
N ASN A 17 8.12 50.30 -2.97
CA ASN A 17 6.90 51.03 -3.26
C ASN A 17 6.95 51.54 -4.71
N LEU A 18 5.84 51.46 -5.46
CA LEU A 18 5.38 52.54 -6.34
C LEU A 18 3.94 52.27 -6.86
N LEU A 19 3.00 53.07 -6.33
CA LEU A 19 1.98 53.85 -7.05
C LEU A 19 1.28 53.28 -8.31
N ARG A 20 -0.04 53.05 -8.21
CA ARG A 20 -1.17 53.74 -8.92
C ARG A 20 -2.43 52.85 -8.91
N ARG A 21 -3.50 53.26 -8.21
CA ARG A 21 -4.66 54.06 -8.66
C ARG A 21 -5.69 53.27 -9.49
N ASN A 22 -6.82 52.99 -8.81
CA ASN A 22 -8.24 53.11 -9.19
C ASN A 22 -8.67 52.76 -10.63
N TYR A 23 -9.66 51.86 -10.75
CA TYR A 23 -11.00 52.16 -11.28
C TYR A 23 -12.03 51.18 -10.68
N SER A 24 -13.29 51.62 -10.63
CA SER A 24 -14.34 51.25 -9.68
C SER A 24 -15.61 50.82 -10.43
N PHE A 25 -16.45 49.98 -9.78
CA PHE A 25 -17.88 49.67 -10.05
C PHE A 25 -18.21 48.88 -11.35
N PHE A 26 -19.11 47.88 -11.39
CA PHE A 26 -20.50 47.85 -10.87
C PHE A 26 -21.02 46.44 -10.48
N LEU A 27 -22.22 46.48 -9.86
CA LEU A 27 -23.00 45.52 -9.07
C LEU A 27 -23.70 44.34 -9.79
N THR A 28 -24.17 43.45 -8.91
CA THR A 28 -25.04 42.25 -8.91
C THR A 28 -26.42 42.22 -9.60
N GLU A 29 -26.77 40.99 -10.04
CA GLU A 29 -28.02 40.18 -9.86
C GLU A 29 -29.36 40.38 -10.62
N PHE A 30 -29.87 39.20 -11.09
CA PHE A 30 -31.26 38.63 -11.13
C PHE A 30 -32.39 39.21 -12.03
N LEU A 31 -32.97 38.38 -12.94
CA LEU A 31 -34.30 37.69 -12.83
C LEU A 31 -34.83 37.05 -14.15
N HIS A 32 -35.80 36.15 -13.95
CA HIS A 32 -36.47 35.13 -14.80
C HIS A 32 -37.52 35.61 -15.84
N SER A 33 -37.95 34.63 -16.68
CA SER A 33 -39.26 34.45 -17.39
C SER A 33 -39.15 34.60 -18.92
N CYS A 34 -39.83 33.89 -19.85
CA CYS A 34 -41.10 33.14 -19.88
C CYS A 34 -41.19 32.36 -21.23
N LEU A 35 -41.88 31.21 -21.31
CA LEU A 35 -42.99 30.99 -22.27
C LEU A 35 -43.81 29.72 -21.96
N ILE A 36 -45.13 29.90 -21.97
CA ILE A 36 -46.23 28.95 -21.82
C ILE A 36 -46.87 28.74 -23.21
N ILE A 37 -47.44 27.55 -23.48
CA ILE A 37 -48.81 27.35 -24.03
C ILE A 37 -49.21 25.87 -23.89
N SER A 38 -50.44 25.68 -23.44
CA SER A 38 -51.13 24.45 -23.04
C SER A 38 -52.19 24.09 -24.08
N PHE A 39 -52.57 22.81 -24.22
CA PHE A 39 -53.93 22.42 -24.63
C PHE A 39 -54.36 21.04 -24.06
N MET A 40 -55.49 21.09 -23.34
CA MET A 40 -56.38 20.03 -22.82
C MET A 40 -56.98 19.19 -23.96
N SER A 41 -57.72 18.08 -23.85
CA SER A 41 -58.25 17.10 -22.86
C SER A 41 -58.83 15.96 -23.72
N HIS A 42 -59.23 14.80 -23.17
CA HIS A 42 -60.50 14.13 -23.53
C HIS A 42 -60.89 13.08 -22.47
N ASN A 43 -62.20 12.88 -22.37
CA ASN A 43 -63.01 12.40 -21.24
C ASN A 43 -63.31 10.88 -21.23
N HIS A 44 -63.62 10.36 -20.01
CA HIS A 44 -64.74 9.48 -19.54
C HIS A 44 -65.27 8.29 -20.40
N PHE A 45 -65.94 7.24 -19.90
CA PHE A 45 -66.12 6.45 -18.65
C PHE A 45 -67.21 5.38 -18.98
N HIS A 46 -67.05 4.13 -18.52
CA HIS A 46 -68.03 3.04 -18.24
C HIS A 46 -69.10 2.52 -19.24
N ILE A 47 -69.30 1.18 -19.25
CA ILE A 47 -70.54 0.45 -18.83
C ILE A 47 -70.22 -1.05 -18.54
N PHE A 48 -71.01 -1.63 -17.63
CA PHE A 48 -70.88 -2.88 -16.87
C PHE A 48 -71.78 -4.04 -17.39
N ALA A 49 -71.53 -5.25 -16.85
CA ALA A 49 -72.44 -6.39 -16.59
C ALA A 49 -72.80 -7.35 -17.76
N GLY A 50 -72.92 -8.69 -17.59
CA GLY A 50 -72.80 -9.58 -16.44
C GLY A 50 -73.29 -11.02 -16.74
N GLY A 51 -72.88 -12.01 -15.90
CA GLY A 51 -73.52 -13.32 -15.62
C GLY A 51 -73.47 -14.43 -16.69
N LEU A 52 -73.54 -15.75 -16.41
CA LEU A 52 -73.55 -16.61 -15.21
C LEU A 52 -73.73 -18.08 -15.69
N ILE A 53 -73.23 -19.09 -14.93
CA ILE A 53 -73.65 -20.53 -14.88
C ILE A 53 -73.14 -21.45 -16.02
N GLY A 54 -72.69 -22.71 -15.86
CA GLY A 54 -72.56 -23.70 -14.75
C GLY A 54 -72.16 -25.06 -15.38
N ILE A 55 -71.13 -25.74 -14.86
CA ILE A 55 -71.15 -27.02 -14.10
C ILE A 55 -71.40 -28.34 -14.90
N ALA A 56 -70.31 -29.13 -14.97
CA ALA A 56 -70.15 -30.58 -14.69
C ALA A 56 -70.24 -31.70 -15.76
N LEU A 57 -69.43 -32.73 -15.44
CA LEU A 57 -69.33 -34.12 -15.90
C LEU A 57 -68.29 -34.36 -17.03
N LEU A 58 -67.33 -35.29 -16.99
CA LEU A 58 -67.06 -36.46 -16.13
C LEU A 58 -65.59 -36.93 -16.32
N PHE A 59 -65.02 -37.44 -15.23
CA PHE A 59 -63.80 -38.24 -15.02
C PHE A 59 -63.38 -39.26 -16.12
N PHE A 60 -62.06 -39.44 -16.38
CA PHE A 60 -61.21 -40.52 -15.81
C PHE A 60 -59.79 -40.61 -16.43
N GLY A 61 -58.75 -40.72 -15.56
CA GLY A 61 -57.43 -41.36 -15.78
C GLY A 61 -56.48 -40.66 -16.76
N ILE A 62 -55.31 -40.14 -16.35
CA ILE A 62 -54.11 -40.92 -15.96
C ILE A 62 -53.21 -40.02 -15.08
N PHE A 63 -52.90 -40.47 -13.87
CA PHE A 63 -51.81 -39.95 -13.03
C PHE A 63 -50.81 -41.09 -12.81
N HIS A 64 -49.53 -40.89 -13.17
CA HIS A 64 -48.26 -41.51 -12.72
C HIS A 64 -47.22 -40.97 -13.73
N SER A 65 -46.16 -40.20 -13.47
CA SER A 65 -45.38 -39.87 -12.28
C SER A 65 -44.63 -38.57 -12.60
N PHE A 66 -44.74 -37.52 -11.78
CA PHE A 66 -43.86 -36.34 -11.92
C PHE A 66 -42.50 -36.66 -11.29
N PRO A 67 -41.37 -36.34 -11.94
CA PRO A 67 -40.06 -36.43 -11.30
C PRO A 67 -40.00 -35.45 -10.11
N PRO A 68 -39.22 -35.75 -9.05
CA PRO A 68 -39.12 -34.88 -7.90
C PRO A 68 -38.57 -33.52 -8.32
N ARG A 69 -39.13 -32.45 -7.74
CA ARG A 69 -38.62 -31.08 -7.86
C ARG A 69 -37.11 -31.09 -7.63
N SER A 70 -36.36 -30.79 -8.68
CA SER A 70 -34.95 -30.46 -8.59
C SER A 70 -34.80 -29.33 -7.58
N SER A 71 -34.19 -29.64 -6.45
CA SER A 71 -33.66 -28.64 -5.54
C SER A 71 -32.72 -27.75 -6.37
N PHE A 72 -33.08 -26.49 -6.56
CA PHE A 72 -32.12 -25.48 -6.99
C PHE A 72 -31.04 -25.44 -5.91
N SER A 73 -29.94 -26.12 -6.16
CA SER A 73 -28.70 -25.82 -5.45
C SER A 73 -28.41 -24.37 -5.76
N PRO A 74 -28.13 -23.50 -4.76
CA PRO A 74 -27.55 -22.21 -5.08
C PRO A 74 -26.29 -22.53 -5.89
N VAL A 75 -26.23 -22.05 -7.13
CA VAL A 75 -24.97 -21.98 -7.84
C VAL A 75 -24.12 -21.07 -6.98
N ALA A 76 -23.26 -21.66 -6.17
CA ALA A 76 -22.17 -20.93 -5.56
C ALA A 76 -21.36 -20.41 -6.75
N PHE A 77 -21.49 -19.12 -7.05
CA PHE A 77 -20.43 -18.42 -7.72
C PHE A 77 -19.22 -18.61 -6.81
N ALA A 78 -18.36 -19.56 -7.16
CA ALA A 78 -17.00 -19.54 -6.66
C ALA A 78 -16.46 -18.19 -7.10
N SER A 79 -16.41 -17.23 -6.17
CA SER A 79 -15.57 -16.06 -6.34
C SER A 79 -14.15 -16.63 -6.39
N SER A 80 -13.68 -16.93 -7.60
CA SER A 80 -12.30 -17.31 -7.81
C SER A 80 -11.49 -16.03 -7.61
N THR A 81 -11.14 -15.73 -6.36
CA THR A 81 -10.10 -14.75 -6.08
C THR A 81 -8.82 -15.31 -6.68
N HIS A 82 -8.33 -14.75 -7.79
CA HIS A 82 -7.04 -15.14 -8.32
C HIS A 82 -5.96 -14.66 -7.35
N PRO A 83 -4.90 -15.44 -7.09
CA PRO A 83 -3.87 -15.04 -6.16
C PRO A 83 -2.99 -13.91 -6.73
N LEU A 84 -2.47 -13.05 -5.85
CA LEU A 84 -1.65 -11.88 -6.19
C LEU A 84 -0.45 -11.79 -5.27
N TYR A 85 0.62 -11.21 -5.81
CA TYR A 85 1.68 -10.69 -4.98
C TYR A 85 1.20 -9.44 -4.23
N TRP A 86 1.58 -9.32 -2.96
CA TRP A 86 1.57 -8.04 -2.27
C TRP A 86 2.96 -7.69 -1.74
N GLY A 87 3.30 -6.41 -1.76
CA GLY A 87 4.60 -5.92 -1.34
C GLY A 87 4.53 -4.55 -0.71
N ALA A 88 5.70 -4.06 -0.32
CA ALA A 88 5.82 -2.69 0.14
C ALA A 88 7.22 -2.10 -0.10
N TYR A 89 7.25 -0.80 -0.31
CA TYR A 89 8.38 0.04 0.07
C TYR A 89 8.25 0.35 1.56
N ILE A 90 9.32 0.16 2.35
CA ILE A 90 9.24 0.28 3.81
C ILE A 90 10.27 1.30 4.32
N ALA A 91 9.79 2.53 4.55
CA ALA A 91 10.62 3.62 5.04
C ALA A 91 10.90 3.52 6.55
N GLY A 92 12.17 3.71 6.94
CA GLY A 92 12.55 3.75 8.36
C GLY A 92 11.99 4.96 9.09
N THR A 93 11.84 6.10 8.41
CA THR A 93 11.32 7.34 9.00
C THR A 93 9.93 7.19 9.61
N THR A 94 9.17 6.20 9.17
CA THR A 94 7.87 5.81 9.72
C THR A 94 7.95 5.42 11.20
N TYR A 95 9.06 4.82 11.63
CA TYR A 95 9.23 4.25 12.97
C TYR A 95 10.15 5.08 13.88
N GLY A 96 10.56 6.26 13.42
CA GLY A 96 11.42 7.20 14.16
C GLY A 96 12.88 7.18 13.71
N GLY A 97 13.66 8.17 14.20
CA GLY A 97 15.01 8.47 13.70
C GLY A 97 16.07 7.38 13.93
N SER A 98 15.77 6.33 14.71
CA SER A 98 16.66 5.18 14.93
C SER A 98 16.55 4.09 13.85
N TYR A 99 15.60 4.21 12.93
CA TYR A 99 15.30 3.21 11.91
C TYR A 99 15.78 3.66 10.52
N GLY A 100 16.50 2.77 9.84
CA GLY A 100 16.85 2.91 8.43
C GLY A 100 15.75 2.36 7.51
N THR A 101 15.82 2.62 6.21
CA THR A 101 14.88 2.02 5.22
C THR A 101 15.22 0.55 4.97
N ALA A 102 14.20 -0.31 4.81
CA ALA A 102 14.42 -1.66 4.31
C ALA A 102 14.92 -1.62 2.83
N PRO A 103 15.73 -2.59 2.37
CA PRO A 103 16.30 -3.72 3.11
C PRO A 103 17.55 -3.39 3.95
N TRP A 104 18.09 -2.17 3.89
CA TRP A 104 19.31 -1.81 4.64
C TRP A 104 19.15 -1.91 6.16
N ASP A 105 17.93 -1.74 6.68
CA ASP A 105 17.60 -2.01 8.07
C ASP A 105 16.53 -3.11 8.16
N THR A 106 16.94 -4.29 8.63
CA THR A 106 16.02 -5.42 8.81
C THR A 106 15.06 -5.19 9.98
N LYS A 107 15.36 -4.34 10.96
CA LYS A 107 14.46 -4.05 12.08
C LYS A 107 13.24 -3.26 11.61
N THR A 108 13.43 -2.35 10.66
CA THR A 108 12.34 -1.63 9.99
C THR A 108 11.42 -2.58 9.26
N TRP A 109 11.99 -3.58 8.59
CA TRP A 109 11.22 -4.62 7.93
C TRP A 109 10.45 -5.47 8.96
N ASP A 110 11.12 -5.94 10.02
CA ASP A 110 10.47 -6.70 11.10
C ASP A 110 9.32 -5.91 11.74
N MET A 111 9.52 -4.60 11.96
CA MET A 111 8.50 -3.71 12.51
C MET A 111 7.28 -3.63 11.60
N PHE A 112 7.48 -3.37 10.30
CA PHE A 112 6.40 -3.36 9.33
C PHE A 112 5.64 -4.70 9.29
N GLU A 113 6.35 -5.83 9.25
CA GLU A 113 5.70 -7.15 9.24
C GLU A 113 4.96 -7.46 10.55
N SER A 114 5.41 -6.91 11.68
CA SER A 114 4.68 -6.99 12.95
C SER A 114 3.39 -6.17 12.93
N HIS A 115 3.39 -5.02 12.24
CA HIS A 115 2.22 -4.14 12.09
C HIS A 115 1.20 -4.69 11.11
N THR A 116 1.65 -5.36 10.04
CA THR A 116 0.77 -5.99 9.04
C THR A 116 0.29 -7.37 9.48
N GLY A 117 1.01 -8.05 10.38
CA GLY A 117 0.75 -9.44 10.76
C GLY A 117 0.96 -10.44 9.62
N LYS A 118 1.55 -10.01 8.50
CA LYS A 118 1.78 -10.82 7.30
C LYS A 118 3.05 -10.36 6.62
N LYS A 119 3.83 -11.31 6.12
CA LYS A 119 5.11 -11.05 5.46
C LYS A 119 4.94 -10.75 3.97
N VAL A 120 5.71 -9.78 3.48
CA VAL A 120 5.63 -9.27 2.09
C VAL A 120 6.08 -10.32 1.10
N SER A 121 5.37 -10.46 -0.02
CA SER A 121 5.85 -11.28 -1.15
C SER A 121 6.88 -10.53 -2.01
N ILE A 122 6.77 -9.20 -2.09
CA ILE A 122 7.68 -8.33 -2.83
C ILE A 122 8.24 -7.28 -1.85
N LEU A 123 9.57 -7.17 -1.75
CA LEU A 123 10.19 -6.03 -1.08
C LEU A 123 10.71 -5.04 -2.12
N HIS A 124 10.23 -3.81 -2.05
CA HIS A 124 10.57 -2.74 -2.97
C HIS A 124 11.62 -1.79 -2.39
N PHE A 125 12.62 -1.45 -3.19
CA PHE A 125 13.57 -0.38 -2.89
C PHE A 125 14.14 0.26 -4.17
N GLY A 126 14.73 1.44 -4.04
CA GLY A 126 15.33 2.18 -5.15
C GLY A 126 16.86 2.02 -5.22
N GLN A 127 17.41 2.13 -6.42
CA GLN A 127 18.85 2.24 -6.66
C GLN A 127 19.10 3.16 -7.86
N ALA A 128 19.88 4.23 -7.65
CA ALA A 128 20.40 5.06 -8.74
C ALA A 128 21.65 4.45 -9.36
N TRP A 129 21.96 4.75 -10.62
CA TRP A 129 23.18 4.27 -11.27
C TRP A 129 24.44 4.82 -10.64
N TYR A 130 24.41 6.05 -10.12
CA TYR A 130 25.57 6.70 -9.53
C TYR A 130 25.20 7.45 -8.25
N THR A 131 26.15 7.55 -7.33
CA THR A 131 26.06 8.43 -6.17
C THR A 131 27.41 8.99 -5.79
N SER A 132 27.45 10.27 -5.49
CA SER A 132 28.59 10.95 -4.86
C SER A 132 28.34 11.35 -3.40
N ALA A 133 27.11 11.18 -2.91
CA ALA A 133 26.69 11.65 -1.59
C ALA A 133 26.92 10.61 -0.49
N TYR A 134 26.94 9.32 -0.85
CA TYR A 134 27.13 8.23 0.10
C TYR A 134 27.84 7.04 -0.53
N TYR A 135 28.31 6.14 0.33
CA TYR A 135 28.87 4.86 -0.08
C TYR A 135 27.90 4.14 -1.04
N PRO A 136 28.37 3.60 -2.20
CA PRO A 136 29.76 3.29 -2.52
C PRO A 136 30.59 4.40 -3.18
N TYR A 137 30.10 5.64 -3.32
CA TYR A 137 30.79 6.75 -3.99
C TYR A 137 31.24 6.42 -5.43
N GLY A 138 30.26 6.34 -6.33
CA GLY A 138 30.48 6.07 -7.74
C GLY A 138 29.28 5.37 -8.36
N TYR A 139 29.55 4.61 -9.41
CA TYR A 139 28.56 3.70 -9.99
C TYR A 139 28.14 2.64 -8.97
N THR A 140 26.84 2.50 -8.71
CA THR A 140 26.33 1.58 -7.69
C THR A 140 26.26 0.15 -8.25
N PRO A 141 26.99 -0.83 -7.69
CA PRO A 141 26.98 -2.18 -8.23
C PRO A 141 25.63 -2.87 -7.99
N PHE A 142 25.41 -4.00 -8.69
CA PHE A 142 24.32 -4.91 -8.37
C PHE A 142 24.33 -5.24 -6.87
N PRO A 143 23.21 -5.03 -6.14
CA PRO A 143 23.23 -5.06 -4.68
C PRO A 143 23.07 -6.48 -4.13
N THR A 144 24.00 -7.39 -4.46
CA THR A 144 23.92 -8.83 -4.14
C THR A 144 23.51 -9.10 -2.68
N SER A 145 24.16 -8.45 -1.71
CA SER A 145 23.86 -8.66 -0.30
C SER A 145 22.43 -8.25 0.10
N LEU A 146 21.88 -7.21 -0.55
CA LEU A 146 20.50 -6.76 -0.28
C LEU A 146 19.50 -7.73 -0.90
N VAL A 147 19.70 -8.12 -2.16
CA VAL A 147 18.78 -9.06 -2.82
C VAL A 147 18.84 -10.45 -2.17
N ASP A 148 20.00 -10.89 -1.68
CA ASP A 148 20.14 -12.09 -0.86
C ASP A 148 19.36 -11.98 0.44
N ALA A 149 19.47 -10.85 1.15
CA ALA A 149 18.71 -10.62 2.37
C ALA A 149 17.19 -10.70 2.10
N VAL A 150 16.73 -10.16 0.97
CA VAL A 150 15.32 -10.27 0.57
C VAL A 150 14.89 -11.72 0.33
N ARG A 151 15.69 -12.47 -0.45
CA ARG A 151 15.41 -13.87 -0.78
C ARG A 151 15.46 -14.80 0.42
N SER A 152 16.42 -14.60 1.33
CA SER A 152 16.56 -15.37 2.57
C SER A 152 15.33 -15.26 3.47
N ARG A 153 14.59 -14.16 3.33
CA ARG A 153 13.31 -13.89 4.01
C ARG A 153 12.10 -14.30 3.18
N GLY A 154 12.27 -15.04 2.08
CA GLY A 154 11.15 -15.57 1.30
C GLY A 154 10.45 -14.57 0.38
N ALA A 155 10.92 -13.33 0.30
CA ALA A 155 10.35 -12.31 -0.58
C ALA A 155 11.12 -12.23 -1.91
N ILE A 156 10.52 -11.57 -2.91
CA ILE A 156 11.14 -11.25 -4.20
C ILE A 156 11.58 -9.77 -4.16
N PRO A 157 12.85 -9.46 -4.49
CA PRO A 157 13.27 -8.06 -4.57
C PRO A 157 12.68 -7.39 -5.83
N MET A 158 12.15 -6.18 -5.65
CA MET A 158 11.87 -5.25 -6.73
C MET A 158 12.76 -4.02 -6.59
N ILE A 159 13.55 -3.76 -7.63
CA ILE A 159 14.47 -2.62 -7.67
C ILE A 159 13.90 -1.58 -8.64
N SER A 160 13.51 -0.42 -8.12
CA SER A 160 13.35 0.78 -8.94
C SER A 160 14.74 1.29 -9.31
N TRP A 161 15.16 1.01 -10.54
CA TRP A 161 16.51 1.27 -11.00
C TRP A 161 16.52 2.48 -11.92
N GLY A 162 17.17 3.57 -11.52
CA GLY A 162 17.13 4.83 -12.24
C GLY A 162 18.46 5.19 -12.90
N SER A 163 18.44 5.67 -14.14
CA SER A 163 19.62 6.22 -14.82
C SER A 163 19.92 7.66 -14.37
N TRP A 164 20.51 7.82 -13.19
CA TRP A 164 20.84 9.13 -12.63
C TRP A 164 21.99 9.07 -11.61
N ASP A 165 22.56 10.23 -11.32
CA ASP A 165 23.30 10.50 -10.09
C ASP A 165 22.32 11.01 -9.03
N GLU A 166 22.06 10.22 -8.00
CA GLU A 166 21.13 10.58 -6.91
C GLU A 166 21.62 11.71 -6.02
N SER A 167 22.89 12.11 -6.15
CA SER A 167 23.40 13.31 -5.48
C SER A 167 22.94 14.61 -6.14
N LEU A 168 22.36 14.54 -7.33
CA LEU A 168 22.02 15.71 -8.13
C LEU A 168 20.50 15.89 -8.23
N GLY A 169 20.07 17.09 -8.62
CA GLY A 169 18.67 17.37 -8.95
C GLY A 169 18.24 16.74 -10.28
N PRO A 170 16.99 16.96 -10.73
CA PRO A 170 16.45 16.35 -11.95
C PRO A 170 17.18 16.77 -13.25
N ASN A 171 17.77 17.96 -13.27
CA ASN A 171 18.46 18.49 -14.45
C ASN A 171 19.90 17.93 -14.50
N GLN A 172 20.05 16.80 -15.20
CA GLN A 172 21.29 16.05 -15.38
C GLN A 172 21.47 15.74 -16.86
N SER A 173 21.98 16.71 -17.64
CA SER A 173 22.16 16.54 -19.10
C SER A 173 23.01 15.32 -19.46
N ASP A 174 24.00 15.01 -18.61
CA ASP A 174 24.87 13.84 -18.75
C ASP A 174 24.09 12.51 -18.68
N PHE A 175 22.96 12.49 -17.97
CA PHE A 175 22.03 11.37 -17.86
C PHE A 175 20.77 11.56 -18.73
N SER A 176 20.83 12.40 -19.77
CA SER A 176 19.74 12.48 -20.76
C SER A 176 19.51 11.12 -21.41
N LEU A 177 18.25 10.81 -21.76
CA LEU A 177 17.89 9.52 -22.34
C LEU A 177 18.62 9.23 -23.67
N LYS A 178 18.96 10.29 -24.42
CA LYS A 178 19.80 10.17 -25.61
C LYS A 178 21.21 9.66 -25.30
N HIS A 179 21.81 10.08 -24.18
CA HIS A 179 23.10 9.56 -23.75
C HIS A 179 23.00 8.13 -23.21
N ILE A 180 21.91 7.78 -22.53
CA ILE A 180 21.65 6.41 -22.10
C ILE A 180 21.51 5.47 -23.32
N ALA A 181 20.73 5.87 -24.33
CA ALA A 181 20.57 5.12 -25.58
C ALA A 181 21.86 5.01 -26.42
N ASN A 182 22.80 5.96 -26.25
CA ASN A 182 24.13 5.92 -26.86
C ASN A 182 25.22 5.53 -25.85
N GLY A 183 24.85 4.73 -24.85
CA GLY A 183 25.63 4.49 -23.65
C GLY A 183 27.01 3.86 -23.88
N GLY A 184 27.26 3.27 -25.06
CA GLY A 184 28.56 2.71 -25.45
C GLY A 184 29.60 3.76 -25.82
N SER A 185 29.17 4.95 -26.23
CA SER A 185 30.03 6.06 -26.64
C SER A 185 30.10 7.18 -25.61
N TYR A 186 29.05 7.33 -24.80
CA TYR A 186 29.00 8.35 -23.77
C TYR A 186 29.71 7.89 -22.49
N THR A 187 30.55 8.73 -21.92
CA THR A 187 31.32 8.44 -20.70
C THR A 187 30.97 9.43 -19.61
N TYR A 188 30.55 8.91 -18.45
CA TYR A 188 30.36 9.70 -17.23
C TYR A 188 31.33 9.21 -16.16
N LYS A 189 32.13 10.14 -15.62
CA LYS A 189 33.15 9.88 -14.57
C LYS A 189 34.07 8.69 -14.89
N GLY A 190 34.56 8.64 -16.14
CA GLY A 190 35.57 7.68 -16.59
C GLY A 190 35.05 6.28 -16.91
N LYS A 191 33.72 6.08 -16.95
CA LYS A 191 33.11 4.81 -17.39
C LYS A 191 31.94 5.10 -18.34
N THR A 192 31.79 4.26 -19.36
CA THR A 192 30.62 4.31 -20.23
C THR A 192 29.40 3.73 -19.51
N PHE A 193 28.21 4.21 -19.87
CA PHE A 193 26.98 3.64 -19.31
C PHE A 193 26.85 2.16 -19.67
N ASP A 194 27.23 1.75 -20.88
CA ASP A 194 27.18 0.34 -21.29
C ASP A 194 28.11 -0.54 -20.45
N ALA A 195 29.30 -0.05 -20.10
CA ALA A 195 30.23 -0.81 -19.25
C ALA A 195 29.66 -0.99 -17.84
N TYR A 196 28.98 0.03 -17.30
CA TYR A 196 28.28 -0.08 -16.04
C TYR A 196 27.10 -1.06 -16.11
N VAL A 197 26.19 -0.90 -17.06
CA VAL A 197 25.00 -1.75 -17.25
C VAL A 197 25.42 -3.20 -17.49
N THR A 198 26.46 -3.44 -18.29
CA THR A 198 27.01 -4.78 -18.55
C THR A 198 27.50 -5.44 -17.26
N ALA A 199 28.26 -4.71 -16.42
CA ALA A 199 28.75 -5.23 -15.16
C ALA A 199 27.61 -5.56 -14.17
N TRP A 200 26.59 -4.70 -14.12
CA TRP A 200 25.40 -4.93 -13.31
C TRP A 200 24.64 -6.17 -13.79
N ALA A 201 24.40 -6.31 -15.09
CA ALA A 201 23.72 -7.46 -15.69
C ALA A 201 24.51 -8.77 -15.49
N GLN A 202 25.84 -8.73 -15.59
CA GLN A 202 26.69 -9.89 -15.31
C GLN A 202 26.58 -10.34 -13.85
N ALA A 203 26.58 -9.39 -12.90
CA ALA A 203 26.42 -9.69 -11.49
C ALA A 203 25.00 -10.22 -11.18
N ALA A 204 23.96 -9.65 -11.79
CA ALA A 204 22.58 -10.17 -11.67
C ALA A 204 22.47 -11.61 -12.21
N LYS A 205 23.08 -11.90 -13.36
CA LYS A 205 23.15 -13.26 -13.92
C LYS A 205 23.88 -14.24 -13.00
N GLN A 206 25.03 -13.83 -12.45
CA GLN A 206 25.81 -14.65 -11.52
C GLN A 206 25.04 -14.92 -10.23
N TRP A 207 24.25 -13.96 -9.75
CA TRP A 207 23.37 -14.15 -8.60
C TRP A 207 22.28 -15.19 -8.88
N GLY A 208 21.73 -15.21 -10.10
CA GLY A 208 20.96 -16.36 -10.61
C GLY A 208 19.56 -16.56 -10.02
N HIS A 209 19.04 -15.61 -9.24
CA HIS A 209 17.69 -15.67 -8.66
C HIS A 209 16.73 -14.65 -9.31
N PRO A 210 15.40 -14.87 -9.25
CA PRO A 210 14.45 -13.97 -9.87
C PRO A 210 14.34 -12.64 -9.10
N LEU A 211 14.32 -11.54 -9.85
CA LEU A 211 14.04 -10.20 -9.34
C LEU A 211 13.19 -9.39 -10.33
N PHE A 212 12.43 -8.44 -9.80
CA PHE A 212 11.79 -7.41 -10.60
C PHE A 212 12.73 -6.20 -10.75
N VAL A 213 12.90 -5.71 -11.98
CA VAL A 213 13.61 -4.46 -12.26
C VAL A 213 12.62 -3.48 -12.89
N ARG A 214 12.36 -2.39 -12.18
CA ARG A 214 11.48 -1.29 -12.58
C ARG A 214 12.35 -0.12 -13.04
N PHE A 215 12.84 -0.22 -14.28
CA PHE A 215 13.79 0.73 -14.86
C PHE A 215 13.08 2.05 -15.21
N ASP A 216 13.69 3.19 -14.87
CA ASP A 216 13.25 4.54 -15.26
C ASP A 216 11.72 4.74 -15.26
N HIS A 217 11.12 4.56 -14.08
CA HIS A 217 9.68 4.61 -13.83
C HIS A 217 9.08 6.03 -13.89
N GLU A 218 7.76 6.14 -14.00
CA GLU A 218 7.00 7.40 -14.10
C GLU A 218 7.50 8.34 -15.22
N MET A 219 8.08 7.76 -16.27
CA MET A 219 8.68 8.47 -17.40
C MET A 219 7.68 9.36 -18.17
N ASN A 220 6.39 9.07 -18.09
CA ASN A 220 5.32 9.85 -18.70
C ASN A 220 5.01 11.16 -17.97
N GLY A 221 5.62 11.40 -16.80
CA GLY A 221 5.53 12.64 -16.04
C GLY A 221 6.54 13.71 -16.46
N TRP A 222 6.52 14.84 -15.75
CA TRP A 222 7.41 16.00 -15.93
C TRP A 222 8.24 16.34 -14.69
N TRP A 223 8.11 15.52 -13.65
CA TRP A 223 8.61 15.78 -12.31
C TRP A 223 9.98 15.12 -12.09
N GLN A 224 10.44 15.05 -10.83
CA GLN A 224 11.83 14.94 -10.33
C GLN A 224 12.79 13.90 -10.93
N PHE A 225 12.42 13.16 -11.96
CA PHE A 225 13.23 12.15 -12.61
C PHE A 225 14.00 12.71 -13.82
N PRO A 226 15.32 12.49 -13.89
CA PRO A 226 16.14 12.88 -15.05
C PRO A 226 15.71 12.25 -16.39
N TRP A 227 14.92 11.19 -16.36
CA TRP A 227 14.35 10.48 -17.52
C TRP A 227 12.88 10.87 -17.83
N ALA A 228 12.30 11.86 -17.13
CA ALA A 228 10.95 12.34 -17.42
C ALA A 228 10.85 12.91 -18.84
N THR A 229 9.70 12.70 -19.50
CA THR A 229 9.50 13.05 -20.92
C THR A 229 8.37 14.06 -21.17
N ALA A 230 7.50 14.32 -20.18
CA ALA A 230 6.45 15.32 -20.35
C ALA A 230 6.98 16.74 -20.13
N PRO A 231 6.45 17.74 -20.86
CA PRO A 231 6.72 19.13 -20.56
C PRO A 231 6.09 19.52 -19.23
N ASN A 232 6.83 20.26 -18.42
CA ASN A 232 6.30 20.82 -17.19
C ASN A 232 5.11 21.77 -17.53
N PRO A 233 3.92 21.62 -16.91
CA PRO A 233 2.74 22.40 -17.26
C PRO A 233 2.88 23.92 -17.07
N SER A 234 3.77 24.35 -16.19
CA SER A 234 3.99 25.77 -15.88
C SER A 234 5.11 26.41 -16.70
N THR A 235 6.15 25.64 -17.04
CA THR A 235 7.35 26.17 -17.73
C THR A 235 7.47 25.70 -19.18
N HIS A 236 6.71 24.68 -19.57
CA HIS A 236 6.78 23.98 -20.85
C HIS A 236 8.17 23.42 -21.20
N VAL A 237 9.05 23.30 -20.21
CA VAL A 237 10.37 22.70 -20.34
C VAL A 237 10.28 21.21 -20.07
N VAL A 238 10.92 20.41 -20.93
CA VAL A 238 11.15 18.98 -20.69
C VAL A 238 12.51 18.79 -20.04
N ILE A 239 12.56 17.99 -18.98
CA ILE A 239 13.81 17.69 -18.25
C ILE A 239 14.82 17.07 -19.22
N ASN A 240 16.04 17.61 -19.22
CA ASN A 240 17.17 17.16 -20.05
C ASN A 240 16.90 17.13 -21.58
N GLY A 241 15.84 17.78 -22.05
CA GLY A 241 15.44 17.74 -23.46
C GLY A 241 15.01 16.34 -23.94
N ASN A 242 14.61 15.48 -23.01
CA ASN A 242 14.19 14.11 -23.32
C ASN A 242 12.96 14.08 -24.23
N THR A 243 12.88 13.05 -25.08
CA THR A 243 11.68 12.77 -25.86
C THR A 243 11.15 11.35 -25.57
N PRO A 244 9.87 11.06 -25.88
CA PRO A 244 9.35 9.71 -25.78
C PRO A 244 10.13 8.68 -26.61
N ALA A 245 10.64 9.10 -27.77
CA ALA A 245 11.50 8.26 -28.61
C ALA A 245 12.85 7.95 -27.94
N ASP A 246 13.45 8.93 -27.25
CA ASP A 246 14.68 8.70 -26.49
C ASP A 246 14.44 7.70 -25.34
N TYR A 247 13.28 7.76 -24.68
CA TYR A 247 12.92 6.81 -23.63
C TYR A 247 12.83 5.38 -24.18
N VAL A 248 12.10 5.19 -25.28
CA VAL A 248 11.98 3.89 -25.94
C VAL A 248 13.36 3.37 -26.38
N ALA A 249 14.21 4.23 -26.93
CA ALA A 249 15.56 3.85 -27.35
C ALA A 249 16.44 3.45 -26.15
N ALA A 250 16.41 4.22 -25.05
CA ALA A 250 17.16 3.94 -23.84
C ALA A 250 16.70 2.62 -23.18
N TRP A 251 15.39 2.41 -23.04
CA TRP A 251 14.83 1.17 -22.49
C TRP A 251 15.30 -0.06 -23.28
N ARG A 252 15.12 -0.03 -24.60
CA ARG A 252 15.50 -1.15 -25.48
C ARG A 252 16.99 -1.42 -25.40
N HIS A 253 17.81 -0.37 -25.43
CA HIS A 253 19.26 -0.49 -25.36
C HIS A 253 19.72 -1.15 -24.05
N VAL A 254 19.21 -0.71 -22.90
CA VAL A 254 19.55 -1.31 -21.60
C VAL A 254 19.07 -2.76 -21.54
N HIS A 255 17.85 -3.07 -22.00
CA HIS A 255 17.34 -4.44 -22.08
C HIS A 255 18.19 -5.34 -22.99
N ASP A 256 18.63 -4.84 -24.15
CA ASP A 256 19.45 -5.58 -25.10
C ASP A 256 20.83 -5.94 -24.53
N ILE A 257 21.39 -5.10 -23.65
CA ILE A 257 22.62 -5.44 -22.91
C ILE A 257 22.37 -6.66 -22.00
N PHE A 258 21.26 -6.70 -21.27
CA PHE A 258 20.91 -7.85 -20.43
C PHE A 258 20.68 -9.12 -21.25
N THR A 259 20.00 -8.97 -22.39
CA THR A 259 19.78 -10.06 -23.35
C THR A 259 21.10 -10.60 -23.87
N LYS A 260 22.04 -9.73 -24.27
CA LYS A 260 23.38 -10.08 -24.73
C LYS A 260 24.23 -10.76 -23.65
N VAL A 261 24.11 -10.31 -22.39
CA VAL A 261 24.76 -10.97 -21.24
C VAL A 261 24.13 -12.32 -20.92
N GLY A 262 22.85 -12.52 -21.27
CA GLY A 262 22.05 -13.69 -20.91
C GLY A 262 21.58 -13.66 -19.46
N ALA A 263 21.27 -12.47 -18.93
CA ALA A 263 20.74 -12.27 -17.59
C ALA A 263 19.21 -12.48 -17.56
N THR A 264 18.77 -13.70 -17.90
CA THR A 264 17.33 -14.05 -18.04
C THR A 264 16.57 -14.11 -16.72
N ASN A 265 17.27 -13.98 -15.58
CA ASN A 265 16.66 -13.98 -14.26
C ASN A 265 16.01 -12.64 -13.87
N VAL A 266 16.20 -11.59 -14.69
CA VAL A 266 15.62 -10.26 -14.49
C VAL A 266 14.26 -10.20 -15.15
N THR A 267 13.24 -9.82 -14.39
CA THR A 267 11.87 -9.56 -14.87
C THR A 267 11.67 -8.06 -15.05
N TRP A 268 11.39 -7.62 -16.27
CA TRP A 268 11.28 -6.22 -16.65
C TRP A 268 9.89 -5.65 -16.38
N VAL A 269 9.82 -4.61 -15.54
CA VAL A 269 8.58 -3.94 -15.11
C VAL A 269 8.50 -2.53 -15.71
N TRP A 270 7.68 -2.36 -16.75
CA TRP A 270 7.46 -1.05 -17.38
C TRP A 270 6.36 -0.28 -16.64
N CYS A 271 6.74 0.76 -15.91
CA CYS A 271 5.87 1.41 -14.92
C CYS A 271 5.70 2.93 -15.12
N PRO A 272 4.76 3.37 -15.98
CA PRO A 272 4.31 4.75 -16.00
C PRO A 272 3.52 5.16 -14.74
N ASN A 273 3.34 6.48 -14.56
CA ASN A 273 2.31 7.04 -13.70
C ASN A 273 0.94 7.00 -14.40
N LEU A 274 -0.15 7.28 -13.68
CA LEU A 274 -1.48 7.46 -14.27
C LEU A 274 -1.48 8.51 -15.39
N SER A 275 -2.20 8.20 -16.48
CA SER A 275 -2.43 9.13 -17.58
C SER A 275 -3.30 10.30 -17.13
N SER A 276 -2.94 11.50 -17.59
CA SER A 276 -3.67 12.74 -17.38
C SER A 276 -3.44 13.71 -18.55
N ALA A 277 -4.09 14.87 -18.53
CA ALA A 277 -3.90 15.92 -19.54
C ALA A 277 -2.46 16.43 -19.67
N ASN A 278 -1.60 16.20 -18.66
CA ASN A 278 -0.24 16.72 -18.61
C ASN A 278 0.84 15.63 -18.75
N THR A 279 0.44 14.38 -18.97
CA THR A 279 1.39 13.28 -19.17
C THR A 279 1.55 12.95 -20.65
N VAL A 280 2.70 12.38 -21.02
CA VAL A 280 2.89 11.80 -22.36
C VAL A 280 2.00 10.55 -22.51
N PRO A 281 1.34 10.33 -23.66
CA PRO A 281 0.56 9.12 -23.91
C PRO A 281 1.39 7.84 -23.73
N LEU A 282 0.81 6.83 -23.08
CA LEU A 282 1.52 5.58 -22.75
C LEU A 282 2.03 4.86 -24.01
N SER A 283 1.24 4.90 -25.08
CA SER A 283 1.59 4.33 -26.38
C SER A 283 2.86 4.90 -27.01
N SER A 284 3.24 6.14 -26.68
CA SER A 284 4.46 6.79 -27.19
C SER A 284 5.72 6.37 -26.44
N LEU A 285 5.56 5.75 -25.27
CA LEU A 285 6.65 5.37 -24.35
C LEU A 285 6.83 3.85 -24.24
N TYR A 286 5.87 3.07 -24.76
CA TYR A 286 5.90 1.63 -24.66
C TYR A 286 6.98 1.02 -25.56
N PRO A 287 7.97 0.32 -25.00
CA PRO A 287 9.10 -0.19 -25.77
C PRO A 287 8.74 -1.42 -26.62
N GLY A 288 7.54 -1.98 -26.46
CA GLY A 288 7.06 -3.17 -27.17
C GLY A 288 7.08 -4.42 -26.31
N SER A 289 6.21 -5.38 -26.62
CA SER A 289 5.90 -6.56 -25.78
C SER A 289 7.07 -7.51 -25.53
N GLN A 290 8.10 -7.50 -26.38
CA GLN A 290 9.31 -8.30 -26.24
C GLN A 290 10.33 -7.72 -25.23
N TYR A 291 10.13 -6.47 -24.80
CA TYR A 291 11.02 -5.76 -23.86
C TYR A 291 10.40 -5.58 -22.46
N VAL A 292 9.22 -6.14 -22.23
CA VAL A 292 8.41 -5.93 -21.02
C VAL A 292 7.84 -7.26 -20.58
N ASP A 293 8.11 -7.67 -19.34
CA ASP A 293 7.49 -8.85 -18.74
C ASP A 293 6.20 -8.50 -18.00
N TRP A 294 6.21 -7.36 -17.30
CA TRP A 294 5.10 -6.81 -16.53
C TRP A 294 4.84 -5.37 -16.91
N VAL A 295 3.57 -5.02 -17.08
CA VAL A 295 3.15 -3.61 -17.11
C VAL A 295 2.82 -3.15 -15.71
N CYS A 296 2.90 -1.85 -15.47
CA CYS A 296 2.78 -1.29 -14.13
C CYS A 296 2.17 0.11 -14.13
N LEU A 297 1.50 0.47 -13.04
CA LEU A 297 1.00 1.83 -12.78
C LEU A 297 1.35 2.24 -11.35
N ASP A 298 1.85 3.46 -11.18
CA ASP A 298 1.96 4.11 -9.87
C ASP A 298 0.68 4.92 -9.57
N VAL A 299 0.05 4.65 -8.43
CA VAL A 299 -1.33 5.08 -8.13
C VAL A 299 -1.44 5.70 -6.74
N TYR A 300 -1.71 7.01 -6.69
CA TYR A 300 -1.78 7.73 -5.42
C TYR A 300 -3.05 8.57 -5.28
N ASN A 301 -3.81 8.36 -4.19
CA ASN A 301 -4.79 9.34 -3.72
C ASN A 301 -4.05 10.44 -2.95
N LYS A 302 -3.48 11.41 -3.69
CA LYS A 302 -2.51 12.40 -3.18
C LYS A 302 -2.92 13.87 -3.26
N ASP A 303 -4.05 14.23 -3.87
CA ASP A 303 -4.46 15.64 -3.91
C ASP A 303 -5.04 16.04 -2.54
N PRO A 304 -4.44 16.99 -1.81
CA PRO A 304 -4.96 17.41 -0.51
C PRO A 304 -6.29 18.16 -0.60
N ASN A 305 -6.63 18.71 -1.77
CA ASN A 305 -7.84 19.49 -1.98
C ASN A 305 -8.99 18.66 -2.57
N THR A 306 -8.68 17.47 -3.11
CA THR A 306 -9.64 16.62 -3.80
C THR A 306 -9.49 15.17 -3.36
N TRP A 307 -10.52 14.61 -2.74
CA TRP A 307 -10.54 13.19 -2.38
C TRP A 307 -10.91 12.34 -3.60
N ALA A 308 -10.04 11.41 -4.00
CA ALA A 308 -10.29 10.51 -5.13
C ALA A 308 -10.45 9.05 -4.67
N SER A 309 -11.51 8.38 -5.13
CA SER A 309 -11.62 6.92 -5.00
C SER A 309 -10.64 6.22 -5.96
N PHE A 310 -10.41 4.93 -5.76
CA PHE A 310 -9.55 4.15 -6.67
C PHE A 310 -10.10 4.13 -8.11
N ASP A 311 -11.41 3.98 -8.30
CA ASP A 311 -12.01 4.05 -9.64
C ASP A 311 -11.80 5.42 -10.28
N MET A 312 -11.93 6.50 -9.50
CA MET A 312 -11.69 7.86 -10.00
C MET A 312 -10.24 8.06 -10.43
N LEU A 313 -9.27 7.34 -9.85
CA LEU A 313 -7.87 7.41 -10.27
C LEU A 313 -7.61 6.57 -11.53
N MET A 314 -8.25 5.40 -11.63
CA MET A 314 -7.91 4.40 -12.64
C MET A 314 -8.71 4.51 -13.95
N ARG A 315 -9.93 5.07 -13.90
CA ARG A 315 -10.90 5.07 -15.01
C ARG A 315 -11.10 6.46 -15.61
N ALA A 316 -11.62 6.51 -16.84
CA ALA A 316 -11.99 7.77 -17.48
C ALA A 316 -13.07 8.50 -16.69
N ASN A 317 -12.73 9.69 -16.21
CA ASN A 317 -13.67 10.64 -15.62
C ASN A 317 -13.05 12.05 -15.62
N THR A 318 -13.78 13.05 -15.15
CA THR A 318 -13.30 14.44 -15.17
C THR A 318 -12.03 14.66 -14.32
N PHE A 319 -11.84 13.90 -13.23
CA PHE A 319 -10.62 13.96 -12.41
C PHE A 319 -9.37 13.57 -13.21
N THR A 320 -9.48 12.59 -14.10
CA THR A 320 -8.39 12.10 -14.95
C THR A 320 -8.35 12.79 -16.30
N ALA A 321 -9.07 13.90 -16.50
CA ALA A 321 -9.27 14.53 -17.80
C ALA A 321 -9.76 13.53 -18.88
N ASN A 322 -10.64 12.61 -18.49
CA ASN A 322 -11.20 11.52 -19.29
C ASN A 322 -10.20 10.44 -19.74
N HIS A 323 -9.03 10.35 -19.12
CA HIS A 323 -8.09 9.25 -19.35
C HIS A 323 -8.47 8.02 -18.52
N ASP A 324 -8.56 6.85 -19.16
CA ASP A 324 -8.70 5.55 -18.49
C ASP A 324 -7.36 4.82 -18.51
N SER A 325 -6.55 5.05 -17.47
CA SER A 325 -5.19 4.49 -17.38
C SER A 325 -5.20 2.95 -17.39
N TYR A 326 -6.22 2.34 -16.77
CA TYR A 326 -6.35 0.88 -16.74
C TYR A 326 -6.67 0.32 -18.13
N ALA A 327 -7.64 0.90 -18.84
CA ALA A 327 -7.97 0.48 -20.20
C ALA A 327 -6.83 0.77 -21.18
N GLU A 328 -6.14 1.90 -21.05
CA GLU A 328 -4.99 2.27 -21.87
C GLU A 328 -3.88 1.23 -21.73
N ILE A 329 -3.45 0.92 -20.51
CA ILE A 329 -2.32 0.00 -20.30
C ILE A 329 -2.64 -1.45 -20.68
N THR A 330 -3.86 -1.92 -20.38
CA THR A 330 -4.28 -3.29 -20.71
C THR A 330 -4.54 -3.50 -22.19
N SER A 331 -4.98 -2.46 -22.91
CA SER A 331 -5.12 -2.51 -24.38
C SER A 331 -3.78 -2.40 -25.09
N LEU A 332 -2.84 -1.64 -24.51
CA LEU A 332 -1.49 -1.44 -25.07
C LEU A 332 -0.62 -2.70 -24.96
N ALA A 333 -0.80 -3.47 -23.88
CA ALA A 333 -0.02 -4.67 -23.59
C ALA A 333 -0.93 -5.86 -23.24
N PRO A 334 -1.75 -6.36 -24.18
CA PRO A 334 -2.72 -7.40 -23.90
C PRO A 334 -2.02 -8.67 -23.40
N GLY A 335 -2.56 -9.25 -22.31
CA GLY A 335 -2.05 -10.47 -21.70
C GLY A 335 -0.81 -10.31 -20.82
N LYS A 336 -0.24 -9.10 -20.70
CA LYS A 336 0.80 -8.82 -19.70
C LYS A 336 0.17 -8.64 -18.31
N PRO A 337 0.72 -9.25 -17.25
CA PRO A 337 0.25 -9.02 -15.89
C PRO A 337 0.50 -7.56 -15.47
N LEU A 338 -0.45 -6.96 -14.75
CA LEU A 338 -0.37 -5.59 -14.27
C LEU A 338 0.04 -5.56 -12.79
N MET A 339 1.05 -4.74 -12.49
CA MET A 339 1.48 -4.41 -11.13
C MET A 339 1.06 -3.00 -10.76
N LEU A 340 0.52 -2.79 -9.55
CA LEU A 340 0.54 -1.47 -8.94
C LEU A 340 1.90 -1.29 -8.26
N GLY A 341 2.85 -0.67 -8.97
CA GLY A 341 4.27 -0.64 -8.58
C GLY A 341 4.54 0.22 -7.37
N GLU A 342 3.73 1.25 -7.21
CA GLU A 342 3.57 2.00 -5.98
C GLU A 342 2.09 2.36 -5.84
N MET A 343 1.52 2.14 -4.65
CA MET A 343 0.23 2.72 -4.33
C MET A 343 0.13 3.18 -2.89
N ALA A 344 -0.60 4.27 -2.68
CA ALA A 344 -1.02 4.71 -1.35
C ALA A 344 -2.17 5.72 -1.40
N SER A 345 -2.76 5.97 -0.24
CA SER A 345 -3.67 7.10 -0.02
C SER A 345 -3.17 7.95 1.14
N ARG A 346 -3.35 9.27 1.04
CA ARG A 346 -3.25 10.17 2.20
C ARG A 346 -4.42 9.96 3.16
N GLU A 347 -4.27 10.51 4.35
CA GLU A 347 -5.42 10.76 5.23
C GLU A 347 -6.24 11.97 4.77
N ALA A 348 -7.54 11.94 5.05
CA ALA A 348 -8.46 13.03 4.69
C ALA A 348 -8.61 14.10 5.78
N GLY A 349 -7.82 14.01 6.85
CA GLY A 349 -7.99 14.87 8.05
C GLY A 349 -9.20 14.50 8.91
N ASP A 350 -9.81 13.34 8.70
CA ASP A 350 -11.02 12.86 9.39
C ASP A 350 -10.75 11.77 10.44
N GLY A 351 -9.49 11.68 10.90
CA GLY A 351 -9.06 10.70 11.89
C GLY A 351 -8.88 9.28 11.35
N GLY A 352 -8.78 9.07 10.04
CA GLY A 352 -8.51 7.76 9.44
C GLY A 352 -9.67 7.14 8.67
N VAL A 353 -10.87 7.71 8.79
CA VAL A 353 -12.11 7.05 8.34
C VAL A 353 -12.12 6.86 6.83
N LYS A 354 -11.86 7.93 6.06
CA LYS A 354 -11.85 7.86 4.60
C LYS A 354 -10.71 7.03 4.04
N LYS A 355 -9.49 7.11 4.60
CA LYS A 355 -8.37 6.29 4.12
C LYS A 355 -8.62 4.80 4.40
N ALA A 356 -9.13 4.46 5.59
CA ALA A 356 -9.52 3.09 5.91
C ALA A 356 -10.60 2.54 4.96
N ALA A 357 -11.63 3.34 4.67
CA ALA A 357 -12.66 2.97 3.69
C ALA A 357 -12.09 2.82 2.28
N TRP A 358 -11.19 3.72 1.87
CA TRP A 358 -10.50 3.66 0.59
C TRP A 358 -9.65 2.40 0.45
N ILE A 359 -8.92 2.00 1.49
CA ILE A 359 -8.13 0.75 1.49
C ILE A 359 -9.05 -0.45 1.30
N ALA A 360 -10.12 -0.56 2.08
CA ALA A 360 -11.06 -1.68 1.99
C ALA A 360 -11.72 -1.77 0.59
N ASP A 361 -12.18 -0.65 0.05
CA ASP A 361 -12.79 -0.56 -1.28
C ASP A 361 -11.79 -0.91 -2.39
N THR A 362 -10.58 -0.35 -2.32
CA THR A 362 -9.52 -0.57 -3.33
C THR A 362 -9.14 -2.03 -3.43
N PHE A 363 -8.84 -2.68 -2.31
CA PHE A 363 -8.42 -4.09 -2.31
C PHE A 363 -9.56 -5.04 -2.71
N THR A 364 -10.82 -4.69 -2.41
CA THR A 364 -11.97 -5.41 -2.95
C THR A 364 -12.06 -5.27 -4.47
N LYS A 365 -11.94 -4.05 -4.99
CA LYS A 365 -12.00 -3.77 -6.43
C LYS A 365 -10.86 -4.40 -7.22
N ILE A 366 -9.66 -4.49 -6.65
CA ILE A 366 -8.54 -5.21 -7.25
C ILE A 366 -8.94 -6.66 -7.55
N GLN A 367 -9.69 -7.32 -6.66
CA GLN A 367 -10.22 -8.67 -6.89
C GLN A 367 -11.38 -8.73 -7.89
N THR A 368 -12.31 -7.77 -7.81
CA THR A 368 -13.61 -7.91 -8.48
C THR A 368 -13.73 -7.17 -9.82
N SER A 369 -12.94 -6.12 -10.01
CA SER A 369 -13.16 -5.12 -11.06
C SER A 369 -11.90 -4.82 -11.89
N TYR A 370 -10.73 -5.26 -11.42
CA TYR A 370 -9.44 -5.05 -12.07
C TYR A 370 -8.67 -6.38 -12.24
N PRO A 371 -9.23 -7.35 -12.99
CA PRO A 371 -8.72 -8.72 -13.06
C PRO A 371 -7.30 -8.87 -13.65
N SER A 372 -6.79 -7.85 -14.34
CA SER A 372 -5.41 -7.86 -14.86
C SER A 372 -4.37 -7.52 -13.80
N ILE A 373 -4.78 -7.02 -12.63
CA ILE A 373 -3.86 -6.72 -11.52
C ILE A 373 -3.45 -8.05 -10.87
N ASP A 374 -2.16 -8.37 -10.93
CA ASP A 374 -1.56 -9.58 -10.34
C ASP A 374 -0.54 -9.25 -9.23
N ALA A 375 -0.22 -7.96 -9.02
CA ALA A 375 0.67 -7.52 -7.95
C ALA A 375 0.31 -6.13 -7.43
N VAL A 376 0.46 -5.93 -6.11
CA VAL A 376 0.21 -4.65 -5.44
C VAL A 376 1.37 -4.31 -4.50
N VAL A 377 1.99 -3.16 -4.66
CA VAL A 377 3.10 -2.72 -3.80
C VAL A 377 2.72 -1.41 -3.09
N TRP A 378 2.55 -1.48 -1.77
CA TRP A 378 2.20 -0.32 -0.96
C TRP A 378 3.41 0.58 -0.71
N PHE A 379 3.25 1.90 -0.86
CA PHE A 379 4.31 2.87 -0.60
C PHE A 379 4.28 3.34 0.86
N ASN A 380 4.92 2.58 1.77
CA ASN A 380 4.90 2.85 3.21
C ASN A 380 5.93 3.92 3.61
N TRP A 381 5.69 5.16 3.16
CA TRP A 381 6.59 6.29 3.34
C TRP A 381 5.85 7.56 3.78
N ASN A 382 6.52 8.43 4.56
CA ASN A 382 5.89 9.62 5.14
C ASN A 382 6.81 10.85 5.22
N SER A 383 8.00 10.82 4.61
CA SER A 383 8.98 11.92 4.79
C SER A 383 8.62 13.22 4.06
N ASP A 384 7.64 13.20 3.15
CA ASP A 384 7.10 14.40 2.47
C ASP A 384 5.87 15.01 3.16
N GLY A 385 5.49 14.50 4.34
CA GLY A 385 4.29 14.92 5.05
C GLY A 385 3.00 14.28 4.53
N ASN A 386 3.08 13.35 3.56
CA ASN A 386 1.89 12.86 2.84
C ASN A 386 1.18 11.67 3.52
N GLN A 387 1.55 11.29 4.74
CA GLN A 387 0.83 10.30 5.56
C GLN A 387 0.45 9.00 4.77
N TYR A 388 1.28 8.54 3.82
CA TYR A 388 0.99 7.35 3.01
C TYR A 388 1.11 6.05 3.81
N VAL A 389 1.94 6.05 4.83
CA VAL A 389 2.14 4.93 5.77
C VAL A 389 0.82 4.33 6.25
N ILE A 390 0.75 3.00 6.37
CA ILE A 390 -0.43 2.31 6.91
C ILE A 390 -0.66 2.73 8.36
N GLU A 391 0.42 3.10 9.07
CA GLU A 391 0.44 3.58 10.45
C GLU A 391 -0.09 5.01 10.62
N SER A 392 -0.57 5.66 9.55
CA SER A 392 -1.07 7.05 9.62
C SER A 392 -2.27 7.21 10.56
N SER A 393 -3.03 6.13 10.77
CA SER A 393 -4.04 6.00 11.81
C SER A 393 -4.29 4.52 12.12
N ALA A 394 -4.81 4.23 13.31
CA ALA A 394 -5.19 2.86 13.69
C ALA A 394 -6.25 2.26 12.73
N LEU A 395 -7.13 3.11 12.19
CA LEU A 395 -8.15 2.68 11.21
C LEU A 395 -7.51 2.27 9.88
N SER A 396 -6.59 3.08 9.36
CA SER A 396 -5.86 2.80 8.12
C SER A 396 -5.02 1.52 8.23
N GLN A 397 -4.29 1.35 9.33
CA GLN A 397 -3.48 0.16 9.57
C GLN A 397 -4.37 -1.09 9.64
N HIS A 398 -5.46 -1.03 10.41
CA HIS A 398 -6.37 -2.17 10.53
C HIS A 398 -7.05 -2.53 9.19
N ALA A 399 -7.50 -1.52 8.43
CA ALA A 399 -8.11 -1.76 7.12
C ALA A 399 -7.11 -2.43 6.16
N PHE A 400 -5.84 -2.01 6.20
CA PHE A 400 -4.78 -2.62 5.39
C PHE A 400 -4.53 -4.08 5.80
N VAL A 401 -4.28 -4.34 7.10
CA VAL A 401 -4.10 -5.69 7.67
C VAL A 401 -5.24 -6.62 7.26
N THR A 402 -6.48 -6.13 7.36
CA THR A 402 -7.68 -6.86 6.98
C THR A 402 -7.68 -7.19 5.49
N ALA A 403 -7.42 -6.20 4.64
CA ALA A 403 -7.45 -6.34 3.20
C ALA A 403 -6.40 -7.35 2.70
N ILE A 404 -5.15 -7.20 3.14
CA ILE A 404 -4.09 -8.16 2.78
C ILE A 404 -4.24 -9.51 3.50
N GLY A 405 -5.08 -9.60 4.54
CA GLY A 405 -5.39 -10.84 5.24
C GLY A 405 -6.17 -11.84 4.38
N ALA A 406 -6.82 -11.39 3.30
CA ALA A 406 -7.48 -12.28 2.34
C ALA A 406 -6.48 -13.28 1.73
N SER A 407 -6.95 -14.51 1.49
CA SER A 407 -6.13 -15.61 0.93
C SER A 407 -5.61 -15.32 -0.48
N ALA A 408 -6.23 -14.37 -1.19
CA ALA A 408 -5.79 -13.90 -2.48
C ALA A 408 -4.38 -13.30 -2.44
N PHE A 409 -4.00 -12.62 -1.35
CA PHE A 409 -2.68 -11.99 -1.26
C PHE A 409 -1.65 -12.99 -0.71
N ALA A 410 -0.64 -13.33 -1.49
CA ALA A 410 0.35 -14.34 -1.10
C ALA A 410 1.36 -13.81 -0.08
N THR A 411 1.78 -14.64 0.88
CA THR A 411 2.89 -14.29 1.78
C THR A 411 4.26 -14.60 1.16
N ASN A 412 5.32 -14.47 1.94
CA ASN A 412 6.73 -14.58 1.54
C ASN A 412 7.21 -16.05 1.32
N VAL A 413 6.58 -16.79 0.40
CA VAL A 413 6.96 -18.19 0.09
C VAL A 413 7.87 -18.32 -1.14
N PHE A 414 8.51 -17.23 -1.55
CA PHE A 414 9.17 -17.10 -2.84
C PHE A 414 10.70 -17.19 -2.76
N GLY A 415 11.28 -17.43 -1.57
CA GLY A 415 12.74 -17.45 -1.39
C GLY A 415 13.47 -18.48 -2.25
N SER A 416 12.80 -19.57 -2.61
CA SER A 416 13.33 -20.64 -3.47
C SER A 416 12.77 -20.63 -4.91
N THR A 417 11.95 -19.64 -5.31
CA THR A 417 11.46 -19.62 -6.70
C THR A 417 12.62 -19.47 -7.69
N SER A 418 12.59 -20.23 -8.77
CA SER A 418 13.58 -20.21 -9.84
C SER A 418 12.92 -20.08 -11.22
N VAL A 419 11.66 -19.62 -11.26
CA VAL A 419 10.92 -19.42 -12.51
C VAL A 419 11.26 -18.05 -13.09
N PHE A 420 11.57 -18.03 -14.38
CA PHE A 420 11.98 -16.85 -15.14
C PHE A 420 11.22 -16.74 -16.47
N PRO A 421 10.72 -15.55 -16.85
CA PRO A 421 10.51 -14.39 -15.98
C PRO A 421 9.54 -14.75 -14.82
N ILE A 422 9.45 -13.90 -13.79
CA ILE A 422 8.52 -14.13 -12.69
C ILE A 422 7.09 -14.06 -13.23
N PRO A 423 6.29 -15.13 -13.15
CA PRO A 423 4.92 -15.14 -13.66
C PRO A 423 3.95 -14.56 -12.62
N PRO A 424 2.73 -14.16 -13.04
CA PRO A 424 1.64 -13.93 -12.09
C PRO A 424 1.35 -15.22 -11.31
N LEU A 425 0.80 -15.09 -10.11
CA LEU A 425 0.43 -16.26 -9.30
C LEU A 425 -0.81 -16.97 -9.86
N SER A 426 -1.64 -16.24 -10.61
CA SER A 426 -2.75 -16.77 -11.38
C SER A 426 -2.27 -17.92 -12.28
N GLY A 427 -2.69 -19.15 -11.96
CA GLY A 427 -2.28 -20.37 -12.67
C GLY A 427 -1.15 -21.17 -12.02
N GLN A 428 -0.63 -20.76 -10.86
CA GLN A 428 0.35 -21.51 -10.08
C GLN A 428 -0.29 -22.26 -8.90
N ILE A 429 0.16 -23.49 -8.63
CA ILE A 429 -0.11 -24.16 -7.36
C ILE A 429 0.76 -23.49 -6.30
N ILE A 430 0.21 -22.52 -5.57
CA ILE A 430 0.89 -21.95 -4.41
C ILE A 430 0.87 -23.04 -3.32
N PRO A 431 2.03 -23.54 -2.87
CA PRO A 431 2.04 -24.49 -1.77
C PRO A 431 1.39 -23.83 -0.55
N PRO A 432 0.49 -24.52 0.18
CA PRO A 432 -0.10 -23.96 1.38
C PRO A 432 1.02 -23.55 2.36
N PRO A 433 0.82 -22.48 3.14
CA PRO A 433 1.82 -22.04 4.10
C PRO A 433 2.21 -23.23 4.99
N THR A 434 3.50 -23.57 4.99
CA THR A 434 4.02 -24.63 5.85
C THR A 434 3.77 -24.24 7.30
N ILE A 435 2.86 -24.94 7.96
CA ILE A 435 2.68 -24.87 9.41
C ILE A 435 4.03 -25.28 10.01
N PRO A 436 4.68 -24.45 10.86
CA PRO A 436 5.90 -24.85 11.54
C PRO A 436 5.64 -26.17 12.28
N PRO A 437 6.52 -27.17 12.18
CA PRO A 437 6.35 -28.41 12.96
C PRO A 437 6.23 -28.05 14.44
N ALA A 438 5.29 -28.69 15.13
CA ALA A 438 5.13 -28.55 16.57
C ALA A 438 6.51 -28.76 17.23
N PRO A 439 6.91 -27.90 18.20
CA PRO A 439 8.21 -28.01 18.84
C PRO A 439 8.37 -29.43 19.39
N THR A 440 9.43 -30.10 18.94
CA THR A 440 9.80 -31.43 19.44
C THR A 440 9.98 -31.32 20.97
N PRO A 441 9.33 -32.20 21.77
CA PRO A 441 9.52 -32.17 23.21
C PRO A 441 11.00 -32.29 23.55
N LEU A 442 11.49 -31.37 24.40
CA LEU A 442 12.87 -31.34 24.86
C LEU A 442 13.24 -32.71 25.46
N PRO A 443 14.42 -33.27 25.12
CA PRO A 443 14.91 -34.47 25.79
C PRO A 443 15.05 -34.24 27.29
N ALA A 444 14.64 -35.24 28.09
CA ALA A 444 14.78 -35.20 29.54
C ALA A 444 16.25 -34.99 29.93
N THR A 445 16.47 -34.01 30.80
CA THR A 445 17.78 -33.68 31.38
C THR A 445 18.34 -34.89 32.15
N PRO A 446 19.59 -35.31 31.91
CA PRO A 446 20.23 -36.35 32.71
C PRO A 446 20.49 -35.87 34.14
N LYS A 447 20.22 -36.76 35.10
CA LYS A 447 20.45 -36.57 36.54
C LYS A 447 21.97 -36.39 36.80
N PRO A 448 22.41 -35.43 37.66
CA PRO A 448 23.83 -35.21 37.91
C PRO A 448 24.47 -36.38 38.66
N VAL A 449 25.59 -36.88 38.14
CA VAL A 449 26.51 -37.79 38.83
C VAL A 449 27.53 -36.95 39.58
N ALA A 450 27.65 -37.16 40.89
CA ALA A 450 28.63 -36.48 41.73
C ALA A 450 30.05 -36.98 41.40
N THR A 451 30.96 -36.05 41.10
CA THR A 451 32.40 -36.34 40.97
C THR A 451 33.17 -35.49 41.98
N SER A 452 34.10 -36.13 42.68
CA SER A 452 34.88 -35.59 43.80
C SER A 452 35.89 -34.50 43.40
N THR A 453 35.97 -33.47 44.24
CA THR A 453 36.80 -32.26 44.13
C THR A 453 38.28 -32.52 44.47
N PRO A 454 39.26 -31.94 43.74
CA PRO A 454 40.63 -31.79 44.23
C PRO A 454 40.84 -30.50 45.06
N LYS A 455 41.74 -30.64 46.04
CA LYS A 455 42.18 -29.71 47.09
C LYS A 455 42.80 -28.38 46.57
N PRO A 456 42.62 -27.25 47.29
CA PRO A 456 43.00 -25.92 46.80
C PRO A 456 44.49 -25.61 46.98
N THR A 457 45.08 -24.92 45.99
CA THR A 457 46.38 -24.24 46.10
C THR A 457 46.14 -22.74 46.26
N ILE A 458 46.77 -22.15 47.28
CA ILE A 458 46.61 -20.76 47.70
C ILE A 458 47.66 -19.91 46.98
N THR A 459 47.23 -18.91 46.22
CA THR A 459 48.11 -17.87 45.65
C THR A 459 47.55 -16.49 46.06
N PRO A 460 48.38 -15.55 46.55
CA PRO A 460 47.92 -14.34 47.20
C PRO A 460 47.35 -13.28 46.24
N THR A 461 46.26 -12.67 46.69
CA THR A 461 45.44 -11.63 46.05
C THR A 461 46.16 -10.28 45.99
N PRO A 462 46.15 -9.56 44.84
CA PRO A 462 46.45 -8.13 44.81
C PRO A 462 45.25 -7.28 45.25
N LYS A 463 45.56 -6.22 46.00
CA LYS A 463 44.69 -5.18 46.56
C LYS A 463 43.66 -4.61 45.55
N PRO A 464 42.37 -4.44 45.92
CA PRO A 464 41.34 -3.94 45.01
C PRO A 464 41.44 -2.43 44.78
N THR A 465 41.38 -2.03 43.50
CA THR A 465 41.05 -0.68 43.05
C THR A 465 39.52 -0.53 43.05
N PRO A 466 38.93 0.57 43.55
CA PRO A 466 37.48 0.73 43.59
C PRO A 466 36.88 0.83 42.17
N LEU A 467 35.90 -0.03 41.89
CA LEU A 467 35.07 -0.05 40.68
C LEU A 467 33.99 1.05 40.78
N PRO A 468 33.73 1.84 39.73
CA PRO A 468 32.62 2.79 39.72
C PRO A 468 31.26 2.08 39.77
N THR A 469 30.34 2.67 40.53
CA THR A 469 28.96 2.21 40.74
C THR A 469 28.23 1.99 39.40
N PRO A 470 27.58 0.82 39.17
CA PRO A 470 26.76 0.61 37.99
C PRO A 470 25.53 1.52 38.01
N LYS A 471 25.31 2.24 36.91
CA LYS A 471 24.03 2.91 36.60
C LYS A 471 22.94 1.83 36.41
N PRO A 472 21.69 2.02 36.86
CA PRO A 472 20.65 1.00 36.74
C PRO A 472 20.39 0.66 35.26
N THR A 473 20.62 -0.59 34.89
CA THR A 473 20.18 -1.16 33.61
C THR A 473 18.69 -1.42 33.68
N VAL A 474 17.92 -0.78 32.80
CA VAL A 474 16.49 -1.04 32.63
C VAL A 474 16.34 -2.46 32.06
N ALA A 475 15.58 -3.30 32.75
CA ALA A 475 15.23 -4.64 32.28
C ALA A 475 14.49 -4.57 30.92
N PRO A 476 14.76 -5.46 29.97
CA PRO A 476 14.06 -5.48 28.69
C PRO A 476 12.56 -5.75 28.89
N THR A 477 11.73 -4.87 28.34
CA THR A 477 10.28 -5.07 28.21
C THR A 477 10.01 -6.34 27.40
N PRO A 478 9.13 -7.26 27.85
CA PRO A 478 8.84 -8.47 27.09
C PRO A 478 8.23 -8.18 25.72
N LEU A 479 8.62 -9.01 24.75
CA LEU A 479 8.07 -9.13 23.39
C LEU A 479 6.54 -9.21 23.41
N ALA A 480 5.86 -8.41 22.59
CA ALA A 480 4.41 -8.47 22.44
C ALA A 480 3.99 -9.79 21.77
N THR A 481 3.22 -10.60 22.49
CA THR A 481 2.56 -11.82 21.99
C THR A 481 1.54 -11.44 20.90
N PRO A 482 1.37 -12.23 19.82
CA PRO A 482 0.32 -12.00 18.83
C PRO A 482 -1.06 -11.93 19.50
N MET A 483 -1.90 -10.97 19.08
CA MET A 483 -3.21 -10.76 19.69
C MET A 483 -4.08 -12.03 19.58
N PRO A 484 -4.73 -12.48 20.67
CA PRO A 484 -5.62 -13.63 20.63
C PRO A 484 -6.82 -13.36 19.72
N VAL A 485 -7.32 -14.38 19.04
CA VAL A 485 -8.69 -14.40 18.53
C VAL A 485 -9.62 -14.25 19.74
N THR A 486 -10.24 -13.07 19.90
CA THR A 486 -10.95 -12.73 21.14
C THR A 486 -12.31 -13.43 21.21
N THR A 487 -12.52 -14.20 22.28
CA THR A 487 -13.83 -14.81 22.60
C THR A 487 -14.78 -13.85 23.33
N SER A 488 -14.33 -12.63 23.64
CA SER A 488 -15.07 -11.62 24.42
C SER A 488 -14.74 -10.20 23.97
N VAL A 489 -15.68 -9.27 24.16
CA VAL A 489 -15.48 -7.84 23.84
C VAL A 489 -14.51 -7.15 24.80
N SER A 490 -13.64 -6.29 24.28
CA SER A 490 -12.68 -5.51 25.07
C SER A 490 -12.43 -4.14 24.44
N ILE A 491 -12.39 -3.07 25.26
CA ILE A 491 -11.94 -1.75 24.81
C ILE A 491 -10.43 -1.82 24.54
N THR A 492 -10.02 -1.42 23.33
CA THR A 492 -8.62 -1.39 22.91
C THR A 492 -8.00 0.00 23.06
N THR A 493 -8.82 1.05 22.93
CA THR A 493 -8.42 2.46 23.06
C THR A 493 -9.58 3.25 23.67
N PRO A 494 -9.36 4.20 24.60
CA PRO A 494 -8.10 4.51 25.27
C PRO A 494 -7.68 3.44 26.30
N HIS A 495 -6.43 3.50 26.77
CA HIS A 495 -5.95 2.62 27.85
C HIS A 495 -6.48 3.05 29.22
N VAL A 496 -6.46 2.13 30.19
CA VAL A 496 -6.80 2.42 31.59
C VAL A 496 -5.90 3.53 32.14
N ASN A 497 -6.50 4.46 32.88
CA ASN A 497 -5.89 5.67 33.45
C ASN A 497 -5.38 6.69 32.42
N ALA A 498 -5.79 6.60 31.15
CA ALA A 498 -5.44 7.62 30.16
C ALA A 498 -5.91 9.01 30.61
N ILE A 499 -5.05 10.02 30.38
CA ILE A 499 -5.37 11.43 30.59
C ILE A 499 -5.78 12.03 29.25
N VAL A 500 -6.97 12.61 29.18
CA VAL A 500 -7.52 13.21 27.96
C VAL A 500 -7.81 14.69 28.19
N GLY A 501 -7.63 15.53 27.17
CA GLY A 501 -7.89 16.96 27.30
C GLY A 501 -9.38 17.24 27.46
N MET A 502 -9.75 18.12 28.39
CA MET A 502 -11.12 18.63 28.46
C MET A 502 -11.53 19.31 27.14
N GLY A 503 -12.76 19.06 26.68
CA GLY A 503 -13.22 19.57 25.37
C GLY A 503 -12.59 18.87 24.16
N SER A 504 -11.70 17.88 24.33
CA SER A 504 -11.18 17.09 23.22
C SER A 504 -12.21 16.05 22.74
N THR A 505 -11.99 15.53 21.54
CA THR A 505 -12.74 14.36 21.03
C THR A 505 -11.89 13.12 21.25
N VAL A 506 -12.42 12.16 22.01
CA VAL A 506 -11.78 10.86 22.27
C VAL A 506 -12.44 9.82 21.40
N VAL A 507 -11.65 9.03 20.68
CA VAL A 507 -12.13 7.87 19.93
C VAL A 507 -11.99 6.64 20.82
N ILE A 508 -13.11 6.02 21.15
CA ILE A 508 -13.18 4.78 21.92
C ILE A 508 -13.27 3.63 20.91
N GLN A 509 -12.40 2.63 21.03
CA GLN A 509 -12.36 1.47 20.15
C GLN A 509 -12.56 0.19 20.96
N ALA A 510 -13.19 -0.80 20.36
CA ALA A 510 -13.31 -2.13 20.94
C ALA A 510 -13.06 -3.23 19.91
N SER A 511 -12.36 -4.27 20.37
CA SER A 511 -12.35 -5.59 19.72
C SER A 511 -13.55 -6.38 20.23
N ALA A 512 -14.20 -7.13 19.35
CA ALA A 512 -15.29 -8.03 19.69
C ALA A 512 -15.24 -9.29 18.81
N PRO A 513 -15.88 -10.40 19.22
CA PRO A 513 -15.95 -11.62 18.42
C PRO A 513 -16.54 -11.36 17.03
N THR A 514 -16.13 -12.15 16.03
CA THR A 514 -16.61 -12.03 14.64
C THR A 514 -18.12 -12.27 14.46
N THR A 515 -18.76 -12.90 15.45
CA THR A 515 -20.22 -13.10 15.51
C THR A 515 -21.00 -11.88 15.98
N THR A 516 -20.32 -10.81 16.39
CA THR A 516 -20.93 -9.59 16.91
C THR A 516 -21.73 -8.86 15.82
N LEU A 517 -22.97 -8.50 16.14
CA LEU A 517 -23.85 -7.73 15.27
C LEU A 517 -23.70 -6.23 15.52
N LYS A 518 -23.56 -5.83 16.78
CA LYS A 518 -23.36 -4.44 17.19
C LYS A 518 -22.55 -4.32 18.47
N VAL A 519 -21.93 -3.16 18.67
CA VAL A 519 -21.31 -2.79 19.96
C VAL A 519 -21.89 -1.48 20.43
N ASP A 520 -22.49 -1.47 21.62
CA ASP A 520 -22.87 -0.22 22.30
C ASP A 520 -21.66 0.26 23.11
N PHE A 521 -21.17 1.47 22.81
CA PHE A 521 -20.17 2.13 23.63
C PHE A 521 -20.84 2.97 24.70
N LEU A 522 -20.37 2.88 25.93
CA LEU A 522 -20.94 3.58 27.07
C LEU A 522 -19.91 4.44 27.79
N VAL A 523 -20.32 5.63 28.20
CA VAL A 523 -19.59 6.52 29.12
C VAL A 523 -20.44 6.71 30.36
N ASN A 524 -19.91 6.38 31.53
CA ASN A 524 -20.64 6.40 32.81
C ASN A 524 -22.00 5.67 32.71
N ASN A 525 -21.98 4.51 32.04
CA ASN A 525 -23.14 3.66 31.78
C ASN A 525 -24.23 4.25 30.86
N GLN A 526 -23.98 5.39 30.21
CA GLN A 526 -24.83 5.93 29.15
C GLN A 526 -24.29 5.58 27.78
N VAL A 527 -25.13 5.02 26.91
CA VAL A 527 -24.75 4.68 25.53
C VAL A 527 -24.50 5.98 24.75
N ILE A 528 -23.33 6.08 24.14
CA ILE A 528 -22.91 7.23 23.32
C ILE A 528 -23.03 6.94 21.82
N CYS A 529 -22.82 5.70 21.39
CA CYS A 529 -23.15 5.23 20.05
C CYS A 529 -23.18 3.70 19.97
N SER A 530 -23.76 3.19 18.88
CA SER A 530 -24.01 1.75 18.65
C SER A 530 -23.61 1.29 17.24
N PRO A 531 -22.32 1.32 16.87
CA PRO A 531 -21.86 0.86 15.56
C PRO A 531 -22.25 -0.60 15.26
N THR A 532 -22.64 -0.84 14.01
CA THR A 532 -23.04 -2.16 13.47
C THR A 532 -22.04 -2.74 12.45
N SER A 533 -20.95 -2.03 12.13
CA SER A 533 -19.91 -2.52 11.21
C SER A 533 -18.84 -3.33 11.93
N SER A 534 -18.36 -4.40 11.30
CA SER A 534 -17.69 -5.54 11.96
C SER A 534 -16.16 -5.59 11.87
N TYR A 535 -15.48 -4.53 11.43
CA TYR A 535 -14.01 -4.56 11.28
C TYR A 535 -13.28 -3.96 12.49
N VAL A 536 -13.65 -2.77 12.97
CA VAL A 536 -13.35 -2.29 14.35
C VAL A 536 -14.50 -1.41 14.83
N TYR A 537 -15.13 -1.80 15.94
CA TYR A 537 -16.15 -0.98 16.56
C TYR A 537 -15.49 0.25 17.17
N HIS A 538 -15.99 1.43 16.84
CA HIS A 538 -15.48 2.68 17.39
C HIS A 538 -16.59 3.70 17.64
N CYS A 539 -16.30 4.63 18.55
CA CYS A 539 -17.18 5.72 18.92
C CYS A 539 -16.39 6.98 19.22
N SER A 540 -16.73 8.09 18.56
CA SER A 540 -16.19 9.40 18.92
C SER A 540 -17.03 10.01 20.03
N TRP A 541 -16.38 10.39 21.12
CA TRP A 541 -17.02 11.02 22.28
C TRP A 541 -16.35 12.36 22.59
N LYS A 542 -17.17 13.41 22.74
CA LYS A 542 -16.70 14.74 23.15
C LYS A 542 -16.56 14.78 24.67
N VAL A 543 -15.34 14.99 25.16
CA VAL A 543 -15.05 15.09 26.59
C VAL A 543 -15.64 16.40 27.12
N PRO A 544 -16.46 16.37 28.19
CA PRO A 544 -16.99 17.58 28.82
C PRO A 544 -15.88 18.56 29.26
N LEU A 545 -16.20 19.86 29.27
CA LEU A 545 -15.30 20.93 29.69
C LEU A 545 -15.17 21.02 31.23
N VAL A 546 -14.86 19.89 31.87
CA VAL A 546 -14.68 19.79 33.32
C VAL A 546 -13.39 19.02 33.61
N SER A 547 -12.44 19.67 34.27
CA SER A 547 -11.13 19.10 34.60
C SER A 547 -11.20 18.24 35.88
N SER A 548 -10.25 17.30 36.01
CA SER A 548 -10.09 16.38 37.14
C SER A 548 -11.27 15.43 37.37
N VAL A 549 -12.08 15.16 36.34
CA VAL A 549 -13.19 14.18 36.37
C VAL A 549 -12.73 12.86 35.77
N THR A 550 -13.08 11.75 36.43
CA THR A 550 -12.86 10.40 35.91
C THR A 550 -14.12 9.87 35.23
N TYR A 551 -13.97 9.36 34.01
CA TYR A 551 -15.03 8.72 33.24
C TYR A 551 -14.79 7.21 33.14
N THR A 552 -15.86 6.43 33.22
CA THR A 552 -15.81 4.97 33.03
C THR A 552 -16.36 4.62 31.65
N LEU A 553 -15.53 3.99 30.83
CA LEU A 553 -15.85 3.52 29.50
C LEU A 553 -16.17 2.03 29.51
N LEU A 554 -17.21 1.63 28.77
CA LEU A 554 -17.59 0.23 28.55
C LEU A 554 -17.91 -0.01 27.07
N ALA A 555 -17.66 -1.23 26.61
CA ALA A 555 -18.13 -1.73 25.32
C ALA A 555 -19.03 -2.95 25.54
N ARG A 556 -20.22 -2.94 24.95
CA ARG A 556 -21.21 -4.00 25.07
C ARG A 556 -21.53 -4.59 23.70
N ALA A 557 -21.01 -5.78 23.41
CA ALA A 557 -21.24 -6.49 22.16
C ALA A 557 -22.53 -7.32 22.23
N THR A 558 -23.35 -7.23 21.19
CA THR A 558 -24.55 -8.07 21.01
C THR A 558 -24.39 -8.90 19.74
N ASP A 559 -24.58 -10.22 19.82
CA ASP A 559 -24.53 -11.11 18.65
C ASP A 559 -25.90 -11.30 17.97
N ARG A 560 -25.93 -12.07 16.87
CA ARG A 560 -27.16 -12.34 16.09
C ARG A 560 -28.20 -13.19 16.84
N SER A 561 -27.81 -13.88 17.91
CA SER A 561 -28.72 -14.64 18.78
C SER A 561 -29.31 -13.77 19.91
N GLY A 562 -28.91 -12.51 20.01
CA GLY A 562 -29.30 -11.59 21.07
C GLY A 562 -28.47 -11.72 22.34
N LYS A 563 -27.40 -12.54 22.34
CA LYS A 563 -26.53 -12.70 23.50
C LYS A 563 -25.63 -11.47 23.63
N VAL A 564 -25.50 -10.98 24.86
CA VAL A 564 -24.73 -9.78 25.19
C VAL A 564 -23.47 -10.15 25.98
N SER A 565 -22.34 -9.56 25.60
CA SER A 565 -21.10 -9.56 26.39
C SER A 565 -20.66 -8.12 26.66
N THR A 566 -20.01 -7.88 27.79
CA THR A 566 -19.57 -6.54 28.20
C THR A 566 -18.09 -6.57 28.55
N SER A 567 -17.35 -5.54 28.15
CA SER A 567 -15.92 -5.42 28.42
C SER A 567 -15.64 -5.15 29.89
N THR A 568 -14.39 -5.36 30.31
CA THR A 568 -13.89 -4.73 31.53
C THR A 568 -14.00 -3.20 31.42
N PRO A 569 -14.38 -2.48 32.50
CA PRO A 569 -14.44 -1.02 32.47
C PRO A 569 -13.06 -0.40 32.31
N VAL A 570 -12.93 0.61 31.44
CA VAL A 570 -11.73 1.43 31.30
C VAL A 570 -11.99 2.79 31.94
N ARG A 571 -11.20 3.17 32.95
CA ARG A 571 -11.29 4.48 33.58
C ARG A 571 -10.32 5.46 32.94
N ILE A 572 -10.78 6.65 32.57
CA ILE A 572 -9.94 7.73 32.03
C ILE A 572 -10.18 9.03 32.79
N MET A 573 -9.17 9.90 32.86
CA MET A 573 -9.25 11.19 33.55
C MET A 573 -9.23 12.34 32.55
N ALA A 574 -10.21 13.23 32.63
CA ALA A 574 -10.16 14.49 31.91
C ALA A 574 -9.27 15.49 32.67
N LYS A 575 -8.32 16.13 31.98
CA LYS A 575 -7.52 17.23 32.53
C LYS A 575 -7.59 18.48 31.68
#